data_AF-A0A0D5CM93-F1
#
_entry.id   AF-A0A0D5CM93-F1
#
_cell.length_a   1.000
_cell.length_b   1.000
_cell.length_c   1.000
_cell.angle_alpha   90.00
_cell.angle_beta   90.00
_cell.angle_gamma   90.00
#
_symmetry.space_group_name_H-M   'P 1'
#
loop_
_entity.id
_entity.type
_entity.pdbx_description
1 polymer ?
#
loop_
_entity_poly.entity_id
_entity_poly.type
_entity_poly.pdbx_seq_one_letter_code
_entity_poly.pdbx_strand_id
1 'polypeptide(L)' 'MAPILRSAGGGLSVGILLLLAIGLAGVLLVVPTVTQSVPLRILTQSMEPAIPPGTFIVVRPVDTDTDALEIGDVATYQIR' A
#
# COMPACT_ATOMS: atom_id res chain seq x y z
N MET A 1 -33.32 -33.29 3.89
CA MET A 1 -32.13 -32.95 4.70
C MET A 1 -30.96 -32.38 3.88
N ALA A 2 -30.75 -32.79 2.62
CA ALA A 2 -29.67 -32.27 1.75
C ALA A 2 -29.67 -30.75 1.43
N PRO A 3 -30.81 -30.05 1.27
CA PRO A 3 -30.77 -28.64 0.85
C PRO A 3 -30.33 -27.68 1.96
N ILE A 4 -30.64 -28.00 3.22
CA ILE A 4 -30.29 -27.20 4.40
C ILE A 4 -28.78 -27.24 4.65
N LEU A 5 -28.16 -28.41 4.44
CA LEU A 5 -26.72 -28.57 4.57
C LEU A 5 -25.96 -27.79 3.48
N ARG A 6 -26.52 -27.72 2.27
CA ARG A 6 -25.95 -26.94 1.17
C ARG A 6 -26.10 -25.43 1.37
N SER A 7 -27.23 -24.97 1.91
CA SER A 7 -27.43 -23.55 2.24
C SER A 7 -26.56 -23.10 3.42
N ALA A 8 -26.36 -23.96 4.42
CA ALA A 8 -25.45 -23.68 5.55
C ALA A 8 -23.99 -23.59 5.09
N GLY A 9 -23.54 -24.51 4.22
CA GLY A 9 -22.20 -24.45 3.63
C GLY A 9 -21.99 -23.21 2.74
N GLY A 10 -23.01 -22.82 1.97
CA GLY A 10 -22.99 -21.59 1.18
C GLY A 10 -22.89 -20.34 2.05
N GLY A 11 -23.71 -20.24 3.09
CA GLY A 11 -23.70 -19.11 4.03
C GLY A 11 -22.36 -18.94 4.76
N LEU A 12 -21.77 -20.04 5.25
CA LEU A 12 -20.47 -20.00 5.91
C LEU A 12 -19.36 -19.56 4.95
N SER A 13 -19.36 -20.06 3.71
CA SER A 13 -18.37 -19.70 2.70
C SER A 13 -18.43 -18.23 2.33
N VAL A 14 -19.64 -17.68 2.15
CA VAL A 14 -19.86 -16.25 1.88
C VAL A 14 -19.42 -15.41 3.08
N GLY A 15 -19.74 -15.83 4.30
CA GLY A 15 -19.32 -15.13 5.52
C GLY A 15 -17.80 -15.03 5.65
N ILE A 16 -17.08 -16.12 5.37
CA ILE A 16 -15.61 -16.14 5.37
C ILE A 16 -15.05 -15.22 4.29
N LEU A 17 -15.58 -15.28 3.07
CA LEU A 17 -15.15 -14.40 1.97
C LEU A 17 -15.36 -12.92 2.30
N LEU A 18 -16.50 -12.56 2.90
CA LEU A 18 -16.78 -11.18 3.30
C LEU A 18 -15.84 -10.71 4.40
N LEU A 19 -15.56 -11.55 5.40
CA LEU A 19 -14.59 -11.22 6.45
C LEU A 19 -13.19 -10.97 5.88
N LEU A 20 -12.74 -11.83 4.96
CA LEU A 20 -11.45 -11.65 4.28
C LEU A 20 -11.43 -10.37 3.43
N ALA A 21 -12.50 -10.10 2.68
CA ALA A 21 -12.60 -8.90 1.86
C ALA A 21 -12.57 -7.62 2.70
N ILE A 22 -13.30 -7.59 3.82
CA ILE A 22 -13.31 -6.46 4.75
C ILE A 22 -11.94 -6.31 5.42
N GLY A 23 -11.31 -7.40 5.84
CA GLY A 23 -9.97 -7.39 6.40
C GLY A 23 -8.95 -6.81 5.42
N LEU A 24 -8.99 -7.26 4.17
CA LEU A 24 -8.11 -6.75 3.11
C LEU A 24 -8.36 -5.27 2.82
N ALA A 25 -9.63 -4.86 2.70
CA ALA A 25 -9.99 -3.46 2.53
C ALA A 25 -9.47 -2.60 3.69
N GLY A 26 -9.60 -3.09 4.93
CA GLY A 26 -9.07 -2.44 6.12
C GLY A 26 -7.56 -2.24 6.03
N VAL A 27 -6.80 -3.28 5.68
CA VAL A 27 -5.33 -3.19 5.51
C VAL A 27 -4.95 -2.17 4.43
N LEU A 28 -5.60 -2.23 3.27
CA LEU A 28 -5.31 -1.33 2.14
C LEU A 28 -5.60 0.14 2.46
N LEU A 29 -6.55 0.42 3.36
CA LEU A 29 -6.90 1.78 3.77
C LEU A 29 -6.04 2.26 4.94
N VAL A 30 -5.84 1.41 5.94
CA VAL A 30 -5.15 1.77 7.18
C VAL A 30 -3.66 1.94 6.93
N VAL A 31 -3.00 1.00 6.24
CA VAL A 31 -1.53 1.02 6.08
C VAL A 31 -1.03 2.34 5.47
N PRO A 32 -1.51 2.81 4.30
CA PRO A 32 -1.04 4.07 3.73
C PRO A 32 -1.35 5.28 4.62
N THR A 33 -2.44 5.20 5.38
CA THR A 33 -2.84 6.26 6.29
C THR A 33 -1.92 6.33 7.49
N VAL A 34 -1.59 5.22 8.16
CA VAL A 34 -0.66 5.26 9.30
C VAL A 34 0.78 5.55 8.87
N THR A 35 1.20 5.11 7.70
CA THR A 35 2.55 5.43 7.17
C THR A 35 2.65 6.81 6.54
N GLN A 36 1.53 7.55 6.46
CA GLN A 36 1.42 8.87 5.82
C GLN A 36 1.96 8.87 4.39
N SER A 37 1.84 7.72 3.70
CA SER A 37 2.49 7.53 2.41
C SER A 37 1.75 8.24 1.28
N VAL A 38 2.52 8.80 0.34
CA VAL A 38 1.99 9.58 -0.79
C VAL A 38 2.43 8.94 -2.11
N PRO A 39 1.49 8.67 -3.05
CA PRO A 39 1.85 8.21 -4.38
C PRO A 39 2.39 9.38 -5.21
N LEU A 40 3.58 9.20 -5.79
CA LEU A 40 4.21 10.17 -6.68
C LEU A 40 4.55 9.50 -8.01
N ARG A 41 4.69 10.33 -9.05
CA ARG A 41 5.14 9.89 -10.38
C ARG A 41 6.46 10.57 -10.70
N ILE A 42 7.43 9.80 -11.16
CA ILE A 42 8.70 10.36 -11.63
C ILE A 42 8.47 11.03 -12.98
N LEU A 43 8.86 12.31 -13.08
CA LEU A 43 8.62 13.15 -14.26
C LEU A 43 9.89 13.46 -15.06
N THR A 44 11.06 13.12 -14.53
CA THR A 44 12.35 13.43 -15.13
C THR A 44 13.14 12.16 -15.46
N GLN A 45 14.16 12.31 -16.28
CA GLN A 45 15.04 11.21 -16.72
C GLN A 45 16.32 11.07 -15.89
N SER A 46 16.50 11.88 -14.84
CA SER A 46 17.74 11.89 -14.04
C SER A 46 17.97 10.61 -13.23
N MET A 47 16.91 9.82 -13.02
CA MET A 47 16.94 8.57 -12.26
C MET A 47 17.12 7.33 -13.16
N GLU A 48 17.33 7.52 -14.47
CA GLU A 48 17.65 6.42 -15.37
C GLU A 48 19.06 5.87 -15.11
N PRO A 49 19.27 4.55 -15.22
CA PRO A 49 18.32 3.54 -15.68
C PRO A 49 17.43 2.93 -14.57
N ALA A 50 17.69 3.24 -13.30
CA ALA A 50 17.09 2.52 -12.18
C ALA A 50 15.58 2.77 -12.02
N ILE A 51 15.14 4.02 -12.20
CA ILE A 51 13.73 4.39 -12.08
C ILE A 51 13.34 5.33 -13.23
N PRO A 52 12.80 4.78 -14.34
CA PRO A 52 12.49 5.57 -15.52
C PRO A 52 11.30 6.52 -15.30
N PRO A 53 11.18 7.59 -16.12
CA PRO A 53 10.03 8.49 -16.07
C PRO A 53 8.72 7.73 -16.31
N GLY A 54 7.65 8.19 -15.65
CA GLY A 54 6.35 7.53 -15.66
C GLY A 54 6.17 6.46 -14.59
N THR A 55 7.24 6.06 -13.90
CA THR A 55 7.16 5.12 -12.76
C THR A 55 6.35 5.72 -11.62
N PHE A 56 5.42 4.94 -11.08
CA PHE A 56 4.69 5.25 -9.87
C PHE A 56 5.42 4.69 -8.66
N ILE A 57 5.70 5.56 -7.69
CA ILE A 57 6.34 5.21 -6.44
C ILE A 57 5.46 5.67 -5.27
N VAL A 58 5.57 4.96 -4.15
CA VAL A 58 4.91 5.34 -2.91
C VAL A 58 6.01 5.76 -1.94
N VAL A 59 5.99 7.02 -1.54
CA VAL A 59 6.97 7.56 -0.60
C VAL A 59 6.35 7.70 0.77
N ARG A 60 7.14 7.50 1.83
CA ARG A 60 6.74 7.85 3.20
C ARG A 60 7.51 9.09 3.65
N PRO A 61 6.88 10.02 4.39
CA PRO A 61 7.60 11.05 5.10
C PRO A 61 8.60 10.40 6.06
N VAL A 62 9.81 10.94 6.09
CA VAL A 62 10.86 10.59 7.05
C VAL A 62 11.17 11.84 7.86
N ASP A 63 11.38 11.66 9.16
CA ASP A 63 11.83 12.71 10.05
C ASP A 63 13.35 12.70 10.11
N THR A 64 14.00 13.77 9.66
CA THR A 64 15.46 13.83 9.56
C THR A 64 16.18 13.76 10.91
N ASP A 65 15.48 14.04 12.01
CA ASP A 65 16.07 14.04 13.36
C ASP A 65 15.98 12.66 14.03
N THR A 66 14.98 11.85 13.65
CA THR A 66 14.68 10.56 14.29
C THR A 66 14.85 9.36 13.37
N ASP A 67 14.65 9.51 12.07
CA ASP A 67 14.90 8.47 11.07
C ASP A 67 16.34 8.54 10.56
N ALA A 68 17.01 7.40 10.51
CA ALA A 68 18.35 7.30 9.92
C ALA A 68 18.24 7.28 8.39
N LEU A 69 18.60 8.38 7.74
CA LEU A 69 18.85 8.42 6.30
C LEU A 69 20.29 7.99 6.04
N GLU A 70 20.47 6.94 5.24
CA GLU A 70 21.79 6.38 4.93
C GLU A 70 22.28 6.83 3.55
N ILE A 71 23.61 6.79 3.36
CA ILE A 71 24.19 7.08 2.06
C ILE A 71 23.77 5.99 1.08
N GLY A 72 23.11 6.40 0.00
CA GLY A 72 22.53 5.51 -1.00
C GLY A 72 21.01 5.55 -1.02
N ASP A 73 20.37 6.13 0.00
CA ASP A 73 18.92 6.32 0.02
C ASP A 73 18.45 7.34 -1.02
N VAL A 74 17.31 7.03 -1.63
CA VAL A 74 16.62 7.91 -2.58
C VAL A 74 15.50 8.64 -1.84
N ALA A 75 15.66 9.94 -1.64
CA ALA A 75 14.69 10.77 -0.95
C ALA A 75 14.08 11.84 -1.86
N THR A 76 12.81 12.18 -1.61
CA THR A 76 12.18 13.37 -2.21
C THR A 76 12.34 14.54 -1.25
N TYR A 77 12.72 15.71 -1.76
CA TYR A 77 12.86 16.92 -0.97
C TYR A 77 12.15 18.09 -1.67
N GLN A 78 11.81 19.11 -0.90
CA GLN A 78 11.30 20.37 -1.42
C GLN A 78 12.33 21.46 -1.16
N ILE A 79 12.70 22.18 -2.21
CA ILE A 79 13.49 23.41 -2.08
C ILE A 79 12.52 24.49 -1.61
N ARG A 80 12.75 25.03 -0.41
CA ARG A 80 12.08 26.23 0.08
C ARG A 80 13.04 27.40 0.03
#